data_AF-A0A948ZA47-F1
#
_entry.id   AF-A0A948ZA47-F1
#
_cell.length_a   1.000
_cell.length_b   1.000
_cell.length_c   1.000
_cell.angle_alpha   90.00
_cell.angle_beta   90.00
_cell.angle_gamma   90.00
#
_symmetry.space_group_name_H-M   'P 1'
#
loop_
_entity.id
_entity.type
_entity.pdbx_description
1 polymer ?
#
loop_
_entity_poly.entity_id
_entity_poly.type
_entity_poly.pdbx_seq_one_letter_code
_entity_poly.pdbx_strand_id
1 'polypeptide(L)'
;MLIVTSNDIPGYRIEAVLGEVMGMTVRSANIGANFVAGIRAIGGGEVNEYTKLVYESRQQVMQRMWQDAVARGANAIVAMRFDTGDIAQAFSEVCAYGTAVIAEPIAEGQPGATKQSASVLAQQAQPPAPPQGPPQPPAPPQYA
;
A
#
# COMPACT_ATOMS: atom_id res chain seq x y z
N MET A 1 7.84 0.13 4.98
CA MET A 1 6.82 0.04 6.04
C MET A 1 5.86 -1.09 5.70
N LEU A 2 5.60 -1.97 6.66
CA LEU A 2 4.67 -3.08 6.50
C LEU A 2 3.23 -2.58 6.68
N ILE A 3 2.30 -2.95 5.80
CA ILE A 3 0.87 -2.60 5.95
C ILE A 3 0.07 -3.88 5.80
N VAL A 4 -0.74 -4.21 6.80
CA VAL A 4 -1.52 -5.45 6.81
C VAL A 4 -2.99 -5.18 7.11
N THR A 5 -3.85 -6.04 6.58
CA THR A 5 -5.29 -6.04 6.87
C THR A 5 -5.62 -6.85 8.12
N SER A 6 -4.71 -7.71 8.61
CA SER A 6 -4.86 -8.38 9.90
C SER A 6 -4.67 -7.40 11.06
N ASN A 7 -5.24 -7.72 12.23
CA ASN A 7 -5.06 -6.90 13.44
C ASN A 7 -3.66 -7.07 14.04
N ASP A 8 -3.06 -8.24 13.84
CA ASP A 8 -1.71 -8.57 14.30
C ASP A 8 -0.78 -8.87 13.11
N ILE A 9 0.52 -8.94 13.38
CA ILE A 9 1.53 -9.31 12.40
C ILE A 9 2.26 -10.56 12.93
N PRO A 10 1.90 -11.77 12.50
CA PRO A 10 2.56 -13.00 12.95
C PRO A 10 4.08 -12.95 12.73
N GLY A 11 4.86 -13.31 13.75
CA GLY A 11 6.32 -13.17 13.74
C GLY A 11 6.82 -11.78 14.10
N TYR A 12 5.95 -10.84 14.45
CA TYR A 12 6.32 -9.52 14.96
C TYR A 12 5.66 -9.26 16.30
N ARG A 13 6.32 -8.47 17.14
CA ARG A 13 5.79 -7.92 18.38
C ARG A 13 5.49 -6.44 18.17
N ILE A 14 4.31 -5.99 18.55
CA ILE A 14 3.96 -4.57 18.54
C ILE A 14 4.51 -3.92 19.82
N GLU A 15 5.48 -3.02 19.67
CA GLU A 15 6.14 -2.30 20.77
C GLU A 15 5.38 -1.02 21.17
N ALA A 16 4.76 -0.36 20.19
CA ALA A 16 4.00 0.86 20.43
C ALA A 16 2.83 1.00 19.46
N VAL A 17 1.74 1.58 19.96
CA VAL A 17 0.57 1.97 19.15
C VAL A 17 0.54 3.48 19.07
N LEU A 18 0.58 4.00 17.84
CA LEU A 18 0.69 5.44 17.53
C LEU A 18 -0.66 6.05 17.10
N GLY A 19 -1.74 5.29 17.29
CA GLY A 19 -3.11 5.70 16.99
C GLY A 19 -3.50 5.48 15.54
N GLU A 20 -4.68 6.00 15.21
CA GLU A 20 -5.25 5.93 13.86
C GLU A 20 -4.44 6.80 12.88
N VAL A 21 -4.24 6.27 11.68
CA VAL A 21 -3.77 7.02 10.51
C VAL A 21 -4.73 6.85 9.37
N MET A 22 -4.88 7.89 8.55
CA MET A 22 -5.77 7.86 7.40
C MET A 22 -5.25 8.66 6.22
N GLY A 23 -5.73 8.30 5.04
CA GLY A 23 -5.61 9.08 3.81
C GLY A 23 -6.94 9.07 3.10
N MET A 24 -7.38 10.23 2.62
CA MET A 24 -8.66 10.38 1.93
C MET A 24 -8.51 11.14 0.61
N THR A 25 -9.43 10.91 -0.31
CA THR A 25 -9.58 11.70 -1.52
C THR A 25 -11.05 11.76 -1.93
N VAL A 26 -11.44 12.90 -2.49
CA VAL A 26 -12.76 13.09 -3.10
C VAL A 26 -12.59 13.16 -4.62
N ARG A 27 -13.49 12.52 -5.37
CA ARG A 27 -13.54 12.50 -6.83
C ARG A 27 -14.88 13.04 -7.29
N SER A 28 -14.89 13.88 -8.32
CA SER A 28 -16.15 14.33 -8.93
C SER A 28 -16.68 13.26 -9.90
N ALA A 29 -17.98 12.98 -9.81
CA ALA A 29 -18.72 12.15 -10.77
C ALA A 29 -18.59 12.68 -12.21
N ASN A 30 -18.39 13.99 -12.39
CA ASN A 30 -18.23 14.63 -13.69
C ASN A 30 -16.87 14.37 -14.36
N ILE A 31 -15.86 13.89 -13.62
CA ILE A 31 -14.63 13.37 -14.24
C ILE A 31 -14.97 12.10 -15.05
N GLY A 32 -15.99 11.33 -14.65
CA GLY A 32 -16.50 10.19 -15.42
C GLY A 32 -17.40 10.58 -16.59
N ALA A 33 -18.19 11.66 -16.48
CA ALA A 33 -19.11 12.09 -17.54
C ALA A 33 -18.40 12.43 -18.87
N ASN A 34 -17.16 12.93 -18.83
CA ASN A 34 -16.35 13.15 -20.04
C ASN A 34 -15.83 11.85 -20.67
N PHE A 35 -15.76 10.74 -19.92
CA PHE A 35 -15.40 9.40 -20.42
C PHE A 35 -16.61 8.60 -20.94
N VAL A 36 -17.80 8.85 -20.39
CA VAL A 36 -19.07 8.16 -20.75
C VAL A 36 -19.47 8.37 -22.21
N ALA A 37 -19.05 9.46 -22.86
CA ALA A 37 -19.36 9.69 -24.27
C ALA A 37 -18.71 8.68 -25.24
N GLY A 38 -17.70 7.92 -24.79
CA GLY A 38 -16.92 7.02 -25.65
C GLY A 38 -17.25 5.52 -25.56
N ILE A 39 -17.76 5.02 -24.42
CA ILE A 39 -17.87 3.56 -24.19
C ILE A 39 -19.32 3.17 -23.94
N ARG A 40 -19.95 2.73 -25.02
CA ARG A 40 -21.18 1.94 -24.98
C ARG A 40 -20.92 0.65 -24.21
N ALA A 41 -21.39 0.55 -22.97
CA ALA A 41 -21.45 -0.70 -22.22
C ALA A 41 -22.56 -1.62 -22.77
N ILE A 42 -22.42 -2.07 -24.03
CA ILE A 42 -23.40 -2.99 -24.67
C ILE A 42 -23.13 -4.47 -24.30
N GLY A 43 -22.18 -4.76 -23.40
CA GLY A 43 -21.97 -6.12 -22.92
C GLY A 43 -21.30 -6.17 -21.55
N GLY A 44 -22.06 -5.92 -20.48
CA GLY A 44 -21.88 -6.40 -19.09
C GLY A 44 -20.49 -6.54 -18.44
N GLY A 45 -19.43 -5.97 -19.02
CA GLY A 45 -18.04 -6.16 -18.62
C GLY A 45 -17.49 -4.99 -17.82
N GLU A 46 -16.22 -5.12 -17.45
CA GLU A 46 -15.45 -4.08 -16.77
C GLU A 46 -15.38 -2.79 -17.61
N VAL A 47 -15.47 -1.64 -16.93
CA VAL A 47 -15.23 -0.34 -17.56
C VAL A 47 -13.83 0.13 -17.18
N ASN A 48 -12.85 -0.20 -18.02
CA ASN A 48 -11.41 -0.07 -17.76
C ASN A 48 -11.00 1.31 -17.21
N GLU A 49 -11.60 2.39 -17.72
CA GLU A 49 -11.31 3.76 -17.31
C GLU A 49 -11.76 4.04 -15.88
N TYR A 50 -12.94 3.52 -15.48
CA TYR A 50 -13.39 3.60 -14.10
C TYR A 50 -12.55 2.70 -13.19
N THR A 51 -12.17 1.50 -13.63
CA THR A 51 -11.26 0.65 -12.85
C THR A 51 -9.93 1.35 -12.61
N LYS A 52 -9.36 1.96 -13.65
CA LYS A 52 -8.13 2.74 -13.56
C LYS A 52 -8.28 3.88 -12.56
N LEU A 53 -9.38 4.63 -12.64
CA LEU A 53 -9.66 5.74 -11.72
C LEU A 53 -9.78 5.28 -10.26
N VAL A 54 -10.45 4.15 -10.01
CA VAL A 54 -10.56 3.56 -8.67
C VAL A 54 -9.19 3.10 -8.17
N TYR A 55 -8.40 2.46 -9.02
CA TYR A 55 -7.05 2.03 -8.68
C TYR A 55 -6.15 3.21 -8.30
N GLU A 56 -6.11 4.25 -9.13
CA GLU A 56 -5.34 5.48 -8.87
C GLU A 56 -5.80 6.16 -7.57
N SER A 57 -7.10 6.19 -7.31
CA SER A 57 -7.66 6.74 -6.07
C SER A 57 -7.20 5.95 -4.85
N ARG A 58 -7.21 4.61 -4.91
CA ARG A 58 -6.69 3.73 -3.85
C ARG A 58 -5.20 3.95 -3.61
N GLN A 59 -4.39 4.07 -4.66
CA GLN A 59 -2.95 4.34 -4.52
C GLN A 59 -2.70 5.70 -3.85
N GLN A 60 -3.45 6.73 -4.24
CA GLN A 60 -3.31 8.07 -3.66
C GLN A 60 -3.62 8.09 -2.17
N VAL A 61 -4.71 7.45 -1.74
CA VAL A 61 -5.10 7.44 -0.32
C VAL A 61 -4.16 6.58 0.52
N MET A 62 -3.70 5.45 -0.03
CA MET A 62 -2.67 4.62 0.58
C MET A 62 -1.38 5.39 0.83
N GLN A 63 -0.94 6.16 -0.17
CA GLN A 63 0.26 6.98 -0.03
C GLN A 63 0.10 8.05 1.05
N ARG A 64 -1.06 8.70 1.15
CA ARG A 64 -1.35 9.71 2.18
C ARG A 64 -1.36 9.11 3.59
N MET A 65 -2.03 7.97 3.76
CA MET A 65 -2.05 7.21 5.02
C MET A 65 -0.63 6.76 5.41
N TRP A 66 0.15 6.29 4.45
CA TRP A 66 1.55 5.92 4.65
C TRP A 66 2.39 7.11 5.11
N GLN A 67 2.22 8.29 4.49
CA GLN A 67 2.93 9.51 4.88
C GLN A 67 2.59 9.94 6.31
N ASP A 68 1.31 9.88 6.69
CA ASP A 68 0.84 10.18 8.06
C ASP A 68 1.48 9.24 9.08
N ALA A 69 1.50 7.92 8.81
CA ALA A 69 2.17 6.94 9.66
C ALA A 69 3.68 7.19 9.79
N VAL A 70 4.37 7.48 8.68
CA VAL A 70 5.81 7.82 8.70
C VAL A 70 6.07 9.09 9.50
N ALA A 71 5.25 10.13 9.35
CA ALA A 71 5.39 11.38 10.10
C ALA A 71 5.25 11.18 11.62
N ARG A 72 4.54 10.13 12.05
CA ARG A 72 4.38 9.74 13.45
C ARG A 72 5.46 8.78 13.95
N GLY A 73 6.40 8.36 13.10
CA GLY A 73 7.47 7.43 13.43
C GLY A 73 7.06 5.94 13.38
N ALA A 74 5.92 5.62 12.77
CA ALA A 74 5.48 4.25 12.61
C ALA A 74 6.35 3.49 11.61
N ASN A 75 6.53 2.20 11.83
CA ASN A 75 7.19 1.30 10.88
C ASN A 75 6.24 0.25 10.29
N ALA A 76 5.00 0.18 10.81
CA ALA A 76 3.94 -0.67 10.31
C ALA A 76 2.54 -0.05 10.52
N ILE A 77 1.57 -0.52 9.74
CA ILE A 77 0.14 -0.22 9.89
C ILE A 77 -0.62 -1.55 9.94
N VAL A 78 -1.44 -1.75 10.97
CA VAL A 78 -2.31 -2.93 11.14
C VAL A 78 -3.78 -2.58 10.94
N ALA A 79 -4.61 -3.60 10.79
CA ALA A 79 -6.06 -3.47 10.61
C ALA A 79 -6.44 -2.50 9.47
N MET A 80 -5.61 -2.44 8.42
CA MET A 80 -5.83 -1.50 7.32
C MET A 80 -7.12 -1.84 6.57
N ARG A 81 -7.95 -0.83 6.30
CA ARG A 81 -9.21 -0.94 5.58
C ARG A 81 -9.35 0.20 4.57
N PHE A 82 -10.18 -0.05 3.57
CA PHE A 82 -10.73 1.01 2.74
C PHE A 82 -12.18 1.26 3.13
N ASP A 83 -12.58 2.52 3.07
CA ASP A 83 -13.97 2.94 3.07
C ASP A 83 -14.24 3.78 1.82
N THR A 84 -15.49 3.77 1.37
CA THR A 84 -15.96 4.57 0.24
C THR A 84 -17.35 5.09 0.54
N GLY A 85 -17.59 6.36 0.26
CA GLY A 85 -18.89 6.98 0.45
C GLY A 85 -19.23 7.94 -0.68
N ASP A 86 -20.51 8.22 -0.87
CA ASP A 86 -20.96 9.26 -1.80
C ASP A 86 -21.19 10.57 -1.05
N ILE A 87 -20.61 11.65 -1.56
CA ILE A 87 -20.78 13.00 -1.04
C ILE A 87 -21.70 13.76 -2.01
N ALA A 88 -22.95 13.93 -1.59
CA ALA A 88 -24.03 14.44 -2.44
C ALA A 88 -24.15 13.63 -3.76
N GLN A 89 -24.85 14.16 -4.77
CA GLN A 89 -25.04 13.45 -6.04
C GLN A 89 -23.83 13.54 -6.99
N ALA A 90 -22.79 14.31 -6.64
CA ALA A 90 -21.76 14.72 -7.59
C ALA A 90 -20.34 14.30 -7.22
N PHE A 91 -20.13 13.71 -6.04
CA PHE A 91 -18.80 13.35 -5.57
C PHE A 91 -18.80 12.00 -4.86
N SER A 92 -17.67 11.30 -4.95
CA SER A 92 -17.39 10.11 -4.16
C SER A 92 -16.11 10.28 -3.39
N GLU A 93 -16.08 9.75 -2.17
CA GLU A 93 -14.93 9.66 -1.31
C GLU A 93 -14.33 8.26 -1.35
N VAL A 94 -13.01 8.19 -1.31
CA VAL A 94 -12.26 6.99 -0.96
C VAL A 94 -11.39 7.33 0.24
N CYS A 95 -11.43 6.50 1.27
CA CYS A 95 -10.61 6.60 2.46
C CYS A 95 -9.83 5.29 2.66
N ALA A 96 -8.56 5.39 3.02
CA ALA A 96 -7.76 4.30 3.56
C ALA A 96 -7.39 4.66 4.99
N TYR A 97 -7.60 3.73 5.93
CA TYR A 97 -7.30 3.95 7.34
C TYR A 97 -6.76 2.67 7.99
N GLY A 98 -6.13 2.82 9.15
CA GLY A 98 -5.63 1.73 9.96
C GLY A 98 -4.95 2.26 11.23
N THR A 99 -4.30 1.36 11.98
CA THR A 99 -3.59 1.72 13.20
C THR A 99 -2.09 1.72 12.96
N ALA A 100 -1.45 2.87 13.14
CA ALA A 100 0.00 3.00 13.05
C ALA A 100 0.67 2.39 14.29
N VAL A 101 1.71 1.59 14.08
CA VAL A 101 2.43 0.89 15.15
C VAL A 101 3.93 0.87 14.90
N ILE A 102 4.69 0.63 15.97
CA ILE A 102 6.07 0.17 15.90
C ILE A 102 6.05 -1.34 16.13
N ALA A 103 6.49 -2.10 15.14
CA ALA A 103 6.56 -3.56 15.16
C ALA A 103 8.01 -4.03 15.00
N GLU A 104 8.42 -4.98 15.83
CA GLU A 104 9.73 -5.61 15.79
C GLU A 104 9.62 -7.10 15.41
N PRO A 105 10.45 -7.60 14.49
CA PRO A 105 10.47 -9.03 14.18
C PRO A 105 10.94 -9.85 15.39
N ILE A 106 10.27 -10.96 15.63
CA ILE A 106 10.60 -11.90 16.71
C ILE A 106 11.75 -12.81 16.27
N ALA A 107 12.79 -12.92 17.10
CA ALA A 107 13.98 -13.71 16.81
C ALA A 107 13.71 -15.22 16.79
N GLU A 108 14.49 -15.96 16.01
CA GLU A 108 14.40 -17.42 15.95
C GLU A 108 14.56 -18.04 17.35
N GLY A 109 13.73 -19.05 17.64
CA GLY A 109 13.69 -19.72 18.94
C GLY A 109 12.85 -19.02 20.01
N GLN A 110 12.36 -17.79 19.78
CA GLN A 110 11.39 -17.15 20.67
C GLN A 110 9.95 -17.58 20.35
N PRO A 111 9.05 -17.63 21.37
CA PRO A 111 7.63 -17.89 21.14
C PRO A 111 7.01 -16.90 20.14
N GLY A 112 6.29 -17.40 19.14
CA GLY A 112 5.67 -16.59 18.10
C GLY A 112 6.58 -16.24 16.92
N ALA A 113 7.85 -16.66 16.93
CA ALA A 113 8.74 -16.52 15.79
C ALA A 113 8.20 -17.28 14.56
N THR A 114 8.43 -16.70 13.38
CA THR A 114 8.14 -17.34 12.10
C THR A 114 9.42 -17.44 11.27
N LYS A 115 9.40 -18.29 10.25
CA LYS A 115 10.52 -18.34 9.28
C LYS A 115 10.78 -16.97 8.62
N GLN A 116 9.71 -16.19 8.43
CA GLN A 116 9.80 -14.85 7.88
C GLN A 116 10.46 -13.86 8.86
N SER A 117 10.11 -13.90 10.15
CA SER A 117 10.72 -12.98 11.12
C SER A 117 12.21 -13.25 11.31
N ALA A 118 12.60 -14.53 11.31
CA ALA A 118 14.01 -14.94 11.34
C ALA A 118 14.78 -14.46 10.10
N SER A 119 14.21 -14.58 8.91
CA SER A 119 14.88 -14.14 7.67
C SER A 119 15.01 -12.63 7.57
N VAL A 120 14.03 -11.87 8.06
CA VAL A 120 14.09 -10.40 8.12
C VAL A 120 15.22 -9.94 9.03
N LEU A 121 15.37 -10.54 10.21
CA LEU A 121 16.48 -10.23 11.12
C LEU A 121 17.84 -10.59 10.53
N ALA A 122 17.96 -11.73 9.85
CA ALA A 122 19.18 -12.12 9.17
C ALA A 122 19.58 -11.10 8.08
N GLN A 123 18.61 -10.60 7.30
CA GLN A 123 18.85 -9.58 6.27
C GLN A 123 19.27 -8.23 6.88
N GLN A 124 18.69 -7.84 8.02
CA GLN A 124 19.06 -6.61 8.72
C GLN A 124 20.46 -6.66 9.34
N ALA A 125 20.94 -7.87 9.70
CA ALA A 125 22.30 -8.08 10.20
C ALA A 125 23.35 -8.11 9.08
N GLN A 126 22.95 -8.25 7.82
CA GLN A 126 23.86 -8.21 6.68
C GLN A 126 24.32 -6.76 6.43
N PRO A 127 25.63 -6.48 6.29
CA PRO A 127 26.08 -5.16 5.87
C PRO A 127 25.47 -4.77 4.52
N PRO A 128 25.20 -3.47 4.28
CA PRO A 128 24.61 -3.03 3.02
C PRO A 128 25.45 -3.56 1.86
N ALA A 129 24.76 -4.09 0.83
CA ALA A 129 25.44 -4.57 -0.36
C ALA A 129 26.33 -3.44 -0.92
N PRO A 130 27.56 -3.76 -1.39
CA PRO A 130 28.38 -2.75 -2.03
C PRO A 130 27.58 -2.06 -3.14
N PRO A 131 27.73 -0.74 -3.33
CA PRO A 131 27.03 -0.03 -4.39
C PRO A 131 27.25 -0.77 -5.71
N GLN A 132 26.16 -1.20 -6.34
CA GLN A 132 26.26 -1.79 -7.67
C GLN A 132 26.87 -0.72 -8.57
N GLY A 133 27.94 -1.10 -9.29
CA GLY A 133 28.55 -0.23 -10.28
C GLY A 133 27.51 0.28 -11.28
N PRO A 134 27.85 1.30 -12.09
CA PRO A 134 26.92 1.84 -13.08
C PRO A 134 26.30 0.70 -13.91
N PRO A 135 25.00 0.77 -14.22
CA PRO A 135 24.30 -0.28 -14.94
C PRO A 135 25.08 -0.63 -16.20
N GLN A 136 25.41 -1.91 -16.37
CA GLN A 136 26.06 -2.36 -17.59
C GLN A 136 25.16 -2.04 -18.78
N PRO A 137 25.69 -1.48 -19.87
CA PRO A 137 24.91 -1.28 -21.08
C PRO A 137 24.35 -2.62 -21.55
N PRO A 138 23.14 -2.63 -22.12
CA PRO A 138 22.53 -3.87 -22.63
C PRO A 138 23.48 -4.53 -23.64
N ALA A 139 23.58 -5.85 -23.57
CA ALA A 139 24.33 -6.61 -24.53
C ALA A 139 23.81 -6.32 -25.96
N PRO A 140 24.69 -6.15 -26.96
CA PRO A 140 24.25 -5.92 -28.32
C PRO A 140 23.34 -7.07 -28.81
N PRO A 141 22.31 -6.77 -29.62
CA PRO A 141 21.44 -7.80 -30.16
C PRO A 141 22.25 -8.81 -30.97
N GLN A 142 22.05 -10.09 -30.68
CA GLN A 142 22.56 -11.18 -31.51
C GLN A 142 21.66 -11.28 -32.74
N TYR A 143 22.12 -10.77 -33.88
CA TYR A 143 21.44 -11.00 -35.15
C TYR A 143 21.80 -12.42 -35.63
N ALA A 144 20.78 -13.28 -35.74
CA ALA A 144 20.87 -14.60 -36.37
C ALA A 144 20.51 -14.50 -37.86
#